data_AF-A0A920NMC5-F1
#
_entry.id   AF-A0A920NMC5-F1
#
_cell.length_a   1.000
_cell.length_b   1.000
_cell.length_c   1.000
_cell.angle_alpha   90.00
_cell.angle_beta   90.00
_cell.angle_gamma   90.00
#
_symmetry.space_group_name_H-M   'P 1'
#
loop_
_entity.id
_entity.type
_entity.pdbx_description
1 polymer ?
#
loop_
_entity_poly.entity_id
_entity_poly.type
_entity_poly.pdbx_seq_one_letter_code
_entity_poly.pdbx_strand_id
1 'polypeptide(L)'
;MPNTLYIITIRKVAGLSCQLIIYKTEWSWPATYSALMPSQIFQDTDPPFVRKVYPAKGGNFHYKDVRTISVIVDDYLSGISSDEQTMSMKLDGEPVRYAYQPLKKELYYYLPTPLNAGEHTMEYSLSDQAGNQVSGSTTFRVN
;
A
#
# COMPACT_ATOMS: atom_id res chain seq x y z
N MET A 1 21.97 -33.95 -21.96
CA MET A 1 22.19 -32.49 -22.12
C MET A 1 21.93 -31.85 -20.75
N PRO A 2 22.82 -31.00 -20.21
CA PRO A 2 22.54 -30.33 -18.95
C PRO A 2 21.43 -29.28 -19.15
N ASN A 3 20.44 -29.28 -18.28
CA ASN A 3 19.40 -28.25 -18.26
C ASN A 3 19.93 -27.06 -17.46
N THR A 4 19.94 -25.87 -18.07
CA THR A 4 20.36 -24.63 -17.42
C THR A 4 19.14 -23.93 -16.82
N LEU A 5 19.16 -23.67 -15.51
CA LEU A 5 18.16 -22.85 -14.84
C LEU A 5 18.76 -21.46 -14.57
N TYR A 6 18.01 -20.40 -14.92
CA TYR A 6 18.35 -19.03 -14.57
C TYR A 6 17.52 -18.63 -13.35
N ILE A 7 18.19 -18.29 -12.24
CA ILE A 7 17.54 -17.74 -11.06
C ILE A 7 17.87 -16.25 -11.00
N ILE A 8 16.83 -15.41 -11.00
CA ILE A 8 16.95 -13.97 -10.78
C ILE A 8 16.87 -13.74 -9.28
N THR A 9 17.99 -13.37 -8.66
CA THR A 9 17.98 -12.98 -7.24
C THR A 9 17.87 -11.47 -7.14
N ILE A 10 16.81 -10.99 -6.49
CA ILE A 10 16.60 -9.58 -6.18
C ILE A 10 16.94 -9.36 -4.70
N ARG A 11 17.91 -8.48 -4.39
CA ARG A 11 18.17 -8.02 -3.02
C ARG A 11 17.94 -6.51 -2.90
N LYS A 12 17.12 -6.12 -1.93
CA LYS A 12 16.98 -4.73 -1.48
C LYS A 12 18.20 -4.40 -0.60
N VAL A 13 18.99 -3.41 -1.00
CA VAL A 13 20.14 -2.95 -0.21
C VAL A 13 19.64 -1.97 0.84
N ALA A 14 19.77 -2.31 2.12
CA ALA A 14 19.42 -1.40 3.20
C ALA A 14 20.35 -0.16 3.18
N GLY A 15 19.78 1.05 3.22
CA GLY A 15 20.52 2.30 3.44
C GLY A 15 20.91 3.11 2.19
N LEU A 16 20.50 2.71 0.98
CA LEU A 16 20.64 3.53 -0.22
C LEU A 16 19.29 3.70 -0.90
N SER A 17 19.04 4.89 -1.48
CA SER A 17 17.84 5.18 -2.27
C SER A 17 17.64 4.13 -3.36
N CYS A 18 16.74 3.18 -3.10
CA CYS A 18 16.19 2.16 -3.99
C CYS A 18 17.11 1.73 -5.14
N GLN A 19 18.19 0.98 -4.85
CA GLN A 19 18.96 0.28 -5.88
C GLN A 19 18.60 -1.20 -5.90
N LEU A 20 18.19 -1.68 -7.07
CA LEU A 20 17.91 -3.08 -7.37
C LEU A 20 19.18 -3.71 -7.93
N ILE A 21 19.73 -4.74 -7.27
CA ILE A 21 20.83 -5.52 -7.85
C ILE A 21 20.26 -6.85 -8.35
N ILE A 22 20.40 -7.08 -9.66
CA ILE A 22 20.01 -8.32 -10.33
C ILE A 22 21.26 -9.16 -10.54
N TYR A 23 21.33 -10.32 -9.90
CA TYR A 23 22.41 -11.29 -10.11
C TYR A 23 21.89 -12.44 -10.98
N LYS A 24 22.62 -12.80 -12.03
CA LYS A 24 22.40 -14.01 -12.83
C LYS A 24 23.30 -15.12 -12.27
N THR A 25 22.72 -16.15 -11.70
CA THR A 25 23.47 -17.35 -11.28
C THR A 25 23.14 -18.50 -12.21
N GLU A 26 24.19 -19.13 -12.76
CA GLU A 26 24.07 -20.28 -13.66
C GLU A 26 24.41 -21.54 -12.89
N TRP A 27 23.47 -22.48 -12.82
CA TRP A 27 23.72 -23.81 -12.28
C TRP A 27 23.60 -24.84 -13.39
N SER A 28 24.59 -25.73 -13.48
CA SER A 28 24.55 -26.91 -14.35
C SER A 28 24.53 -28.16 -13.46
N TRP A 29 23.56 -29.05 -13.71
CA TRP A 29 23.41 -30.30 -12.97
C TRP A 29 23.50 -31.48 -13.94
N PRO A 30 24.15 -32.60 -13.57
CA PRO A 30 24.10 -33.83 -14.35
C PRO A 30 22.67 -34.40 -14.37
N ALA A 31 22.27 -35.00 -15.51
CA ALA A 31 20.90 -35.38 -15.84
C ALA A 31 20.25 -36.50 -14.99
N THR A 32 20.88 -36.92 -13.89
CA THR A 32 20.41 -38.03 -13.03
C THR A 32 19.88 -37.59 -11.67
N TYR A 33 19.85 -36.29 -11.38
CA TYR A 33 19.13 -35.76 -10.22
C TYR A 33 17.69 -35.43 -10.63
N SER A 34 16.73 -36.28 -10.24
CA SER A 34 15.35 -35.82 -9.98
C SER A 34 15.37 -34.96 -8.72
N ALA A 35 16.06 -33.81 -8.80
CA ALA A 35 15.94 -32.78 -7.79
C ALA A 35 14.55 -32.20 -7.95
N LEU A 36 13.67 -32.47 -6.98
CA LEU A 36 12.58 -31.57 -6.66
C LEU A 36 13.26 -30.23 -6.35
N MET A 37 13.41 -29.37 -7.37
CA MET A 37 13.89 -28.02 -7.20
C MET A 37 12.94 -27.38 -6.18
N PRO A 38 13.39 -26.90 -5.02
CA PRO A 38 12.53 -26.06 -4.21
C PRO A 38 12.23 -24.84 -5.08
N SER A 39 10.99 -24.71 -5.54
CA SER A 39 10.51 -23.46 -6.12
C SER A 39 10.60 -22.43 -5.01
N GLN A 40 11.68 -21.67 -4.98
CA GLN A 40 11.85 -20.59 -4.02
C GLN A 40 10.87 -19.49 -4.46
N ILE A 41 9.68 -19.50 -3.86
CA ILE A 41 8.63 -18.51 -4.12
C ILE A 41 9.14 -17.20 -3.51
N PHE A 42 9.40 -16.21 -4.35
CA PHE A 42 9.59 -14.84 -3.89
C PHE A 42 8.22 -14.33 -3.42
N GLN A 43 8.05 -14.19 -2.11
CA GLN A 43 6.87 -13.56 -1.52
C GLN A 43 7.19 -12.10 -1.22
N ASP A 44 6.26 -11.23 -1.56
CA ASP A 44 6.31 -9.83 -1.14
C ASP A 44 5.93 -9.73 0.34
N THR A 45 6.80 -9.12 1.14
CA THR A 45 6.64 -8.93 2.58
C THR A 45 6.74 -7.45 2.98
N ASP A 46 6.93 -6.55 2.03
CA ASP A 46 7.05 -5.12 2.29
C ASP A 46 5.64 -4.51 2.36
N PRO A 47 5.27 -3.75 3.40
CA PRO A 47 3.97 -3.10 3.44
C PRO A 47 3.87 -1.95 2.44
N PRO A 48 2.64 -1.62 2.00
CA PRO A 48 2.40 -0.40 1.23
C PRO A 48 2.72 0.84 2.07
N PHE A 49 2.87 1.99 1.42
CA PHE A 49 3.18 3.26 2.08
C PHE A 49 2.24 4.38 1.66
N VAL A 50 2.01 5.33 2.58
CA VAL A 50 1.12 6.47 2.37
C VAL A 50 1.88 7.60 1.68
N ARG A 51 1.41 8.04 0.51
CA ARG A 51 1.98 9.18 -0.22
C ARG A 51 1.37 10.51 0.21
N LYS A 52 0.05 10.53 0.40
CA LYS A 52 -0.69 11.76 0.73
C LYS A 52 -1.94 11.46 1.53
N VAL A 53 -2.23 12.33 2.48
CA VAL A 53 -3.47 12.32 3.26
C VAL A 53 -4.08 13.71 3.19
N TYR A 54 -5.39 13.77 2.97
CA TYR A 54 -6.17 15.00 3.05
C TYR A 54 -7.48 14.72 3.81
N PRO A 55 -7.87 15.55 4.78
CA PRO A 55 -7.12 16.63 5.40
C PRO A 55 -5.79 16.19 6.04
N ALA A 56 -4.78 17.06 5.93
CA ALA A 56 -3.46 16.80 6.52
C ALA A 56 -3.49 16.95 8.05
N LYS A 57 -2.63 16.20 8.73
CA LYS A 57 -2.53 16.20 10.20
C LYS A 57 -2.28 17.61 10.75
N GLY A 58 -3.09 18.01 11.73
CA GLY A 58 -3.03 19.33 12.36
C GLY A 58 -3.54 20.48 11.48
N GLY A 59 -4.12 20.18 10.32
CA GLY A 59 -4.67 21.19 9.43
C GLY A 59 -5.86 21.91 10.06
N ASN A 60 -6.00 23.19 9.75
CA ASN A 60 -7.14 24.02 10.13
C ASN A 60 -7.84 24.46 8.85
N PHE A 61 -9.13 24.13 8.73
CA PHE A 61 -9.89 24.35 7.52
C PHE A 61 -11.17 25.11 7.84
N HIS A 62 -11.62 25.93 6.89
CA HIS A 62 -12.98 26.46 6.95
C HIS A 62 -13.96 25.36 6.56
N TYR A 63 -15.16 25.33 7.15
CA TYR A 63 -16.16 24.29 6.88
C TYR A 63 -16.51 24.08 5.39
N LYS A 64 -16.28 25.08 4.53
CA LYS A 64 -16.57 25.03 3.08
C LYS A 64 -15.44 24.39 2.26
N ASP A 65 -14.25 24.30 2.84
CA ASP A 65 -13.04 23.83 2.18
C ASP A 65 -12.91 22.29 2.29
N VAL A 66 -13.41 21.71 3.38
CA VAL A 66 -13.42 20.25 3.57
C VAL A 66 -14.69 19.65 2.97
N ARG A 67 -14.60 19.24 1.71
CA ARG A 67 -15.69 18.50 1.02
C ARG A 67 -15.39 17.03 0.82
N THR A 68 -14.12 16.66 0.96
CA THR A 68 -13.65 15.29 0.75
C THR A 68 -12.59 14.95 1.78
N ILE A 69 -12.50 13.68 2.11
CA ILE A 69 -11.33 13.11 2.77
C ILE A 69 -10.73 12.06 1.83
N SER A 70 -9.40 11.98 1.74
CA SER A 70 -8.70 11.12 0.79
C SER A 70 -7.35 10.65 1.29
N VAL A 71 -6.98 9.43 0.90
CA VAL A 71 -5.69 8.81 1.19
C VAL A 71 -5.14 8.24 -0.11
N ILE A 72 -3.94 8.68 -0.47
CA ILE A 72 -3.19 8.15 -1.60
C ILE A 72 -2.09 7.25 -1.05
N VAL A 73 -2.12 5.99 -1.48
CA VAL A 73 -1.11 4.98 -1.13
C VAL A 73 -0.30 4.59 -2.35
N ASP A 74 0.82 3.92 -2.11
CA ASP A 74 1.60 3.28 -3.16
C ASP A 74 2.28 2.02 -2.61
N ASP A 75 2.74 1.18 -3.52
CA ASP A 75 3.47 -0.03 -3.19
C ASP A 75 4.52 -0.31 -4.28
N TYR A 76 5.64 -0.93 -3.89
CA TYR A 76 6.79 -1.17 -4.76
C TYR A 76 6.71 -2.48 -5.54
N LEU A 77 5.97 -3.49 -5.07
CA LEU A 77 6.06 -4.87 -5.56
C LEU A 77 4.69 -5.44 -5.96
N SER A 78 3.85 -5.83 -4.99
CA SER A 78 2.58 -6.51 -5.25
C SER A 78 1.43 -5.57 -5.66
N GLY A 79 1.59 -4.27 -5.45
CA GLY A 79 0.55 -3.29 -5.72
C GLY A 79 -0.56 -3.33 -4.68
N ILE A 80 -1.43 -2.33 -4.70
CA ILE A 80 -2.52 -2.21 -3.73
C ILE A 80 -3.65 -3.16 -4.11
N SER A 81 -4.21 -3.87 -3.13
CA SER A 81 -5.40 -4.71 -3.34
C SER A 81 -6.55 -3.86 -3.89
N SER A 82 -7.48 -4.46 -4.62
CA SER A 82 -8.74 -3.80 -5.04
C SER A 82 -9.96 -4.39 -4.34
N ASP A 83 -9.75 -5.31 -3.40
CA ASP A 83 -10.80 -5.90 -2.58
C ASP A 83 -11.19 -4.95 -1.44
N GLU A 84 -12.47 -4.58 -1.37
CA GLU A 84 -13.02 -3.70 -0.34
C GLU A 84 -12.81 -4.27 1.08
N GLN A 85 -12.75 -5.59 1.25
CA GLN A 85 -12.52 -6.22 2.56
C GLN A 85 -11.12 -5.95 3.11
N THR A 86 -10.18 -5.58 2.24
CA THR A 86 -8.80 -5.26 2.61
C THR A 86 -8.59 -3.78 2.93
N MET A 87 -9.67 -2.99 2.94
CA MET A 87 -9.63 -1.55 3.12
C MET A 87 -10.64 -1.07 4.16
N SER A 88 -10.32 0.03 4.82
CA SER A 88 -11.26 0.70 5.72
C SER A 88 -10.96 2.19 5.80
N MET A 89 -12.02 2.95 6.05
CA MET A 89 -11.94 4.37 6.36
C MET A 89 -13.02 4.70 7.38
N LYS A 90 -12.63 5.48 8.39
CA LYS A 90 -13.53 5.99 9.43
C LYS A 90 -13.36 7.49 9.57
N LEU A 91 -14.45 8.15 9.93
CA LEU A 91 -14.48 9.55 10.30
C LEU A 91 -15.16 9.68 11.66
N ASP A 92 -14.45 10.26 12.62
CA ASP A 92 -14.89 10.40 14.01
C ASP A 92 -15.31 9.07 14.66
N GLY A 93 -14.59 7.99 14.31
CA GLY A 93 -14.85 6.63 14.77
C GLY A 93 -15.90 5.87 13.97
N GLU A 94 -16.69 6.56 13.14
CA GLU A 94 -17.76 5.96 12.34
C GLU A 94 -17.25 5.51 10.96
N PRO A 95 -17.55 4.27 10.52
CA PRO A 95 -17.16 3.80 9.19
C PRO A 95 -17.90 4.59 8.10
N VAL A 96 -17.16 4.99 7.07
CA VAL A 96 -17.71 5.74 5.93
C VAL A 96 -17.75 4.88 4.66
N ARG A 97 -18.68 5.19 3.75
CA ARG A 97 -18.73 4.58 2.41
C ARG A 97 -17.80 5.33 1.46
N TYR A 98 -16.55 4.91 1.41
CA TYR A 98 -15.54 5.46 0.52
C TYR A 98 -15.58 4.79 -0.87
N ALA A 99 -14.88 5.38 -1.82
CA ALA A 99 -14.59 4.80 -3.12
C ALA A 99 -13.07 4.65 -3.29
N TYR A 100 -12.66 3.56 -3.93
CA TYR A 100 -11.26 3.33 -4.28
C TYR A 100 -11.06 3.47 -5.79
N GLN A 101 -10.05 4.24 -6.21
CA GLN A 101 -9.67 4.40 -7.62
C GLN A 101 -8.30 3.74 -7.87
N PRO A 102 -8.25 2.53 -8.47
CA PRO A 102 -7.02 1.75 -8.62
C PRO A 102 -5.90 2.48 -9.39
N LEU A 103 -6.25 3.22 -10.45
CA LEU A 103 -5.26 3.97 -11.25
C LEU A 103 -4.57 5.09 -10.45
N LYS A 104 -5.31 5.75 -9.55
CA LYS A 104 -4.76 6.81 -8.70
C LYS A 104 -4.18 6.28 -7.39
N LYS A 105 -4.51 5.03 -7.05
CA LYS A 105 -4.24 4.39 -5.76
C LYS A 105 -4.78 5.26 -4.61
N GLU A 106 -6.03 5.71 -4.79
CA GLU A 106 -6.68 6.73 -3.96
C GLU A 106 -7.96 6.16 -3.34
N LEU A 107 -8.01 6.11 -2.00
CA LEU A 107 -9.27 6.06 -1.25
C LEU A 107 -9.79 7.47 -1.12
N TYR A 108 -11.05 7.71 -1.46
CA TYR A 108 -11.68 9.01 -1.27
C TYR A 108 -13.14 8.85 -0.79
N TYR A 109 -13.58 9.80 0.03
CA TYR A 109 -14.95 9.90 0.51
C TYR A 109 -15.43 11.34 0.37
N TYR A 110 -16.59 11.52 -0.26
CA TYR A 110 -17.26 12.81 -0.37
C TYR A 110 -18.18 13.01 0.82
N LEU A 111 -18.02 14.14 1.52
CA LEU A 111 -18.84 14.48 2.67
C LEU A 111 -20.26 14.87 2.20
N PRO A 112 -21.31 14.13 2.60
CA PRO A 112 -22.68 14.45 2.19
C PRO A 112 -23.16 15.77 2.79
N THR A 113 -22.62 16.12 3.97
CA THR A 113 -22.87 17.39 4.66
C THR A 113 -21.54 17.96 5.15
N PRO A 114 -21.40 19.30 5.22
CA PRO A 114 -20.24 19.91 5.86
C PRO A 114 -20.05 19.38 7.29
N LEU A 115 -18.79 19.28 7.71
CA LEU A 115 -18.45 18.93 9.08
C LEU A 115 -18.79 20.09 10.02
N ASN A 116 -19.17 19.74 11.24
CA ASN A 116 -19.40 20.72 12.29
C ASN A 116 -18.09 21.43 12.65
N ALA A 117 -18.18 22.61 13.29
CA ALA A 117 -16.98 23.23 13.83
C ALA A 117 -16.43 22.37 14.98
N GLY A 118 -15.13 22.09 14.97
CA GLY A 118 -14.51 21.21 15.95
C GLY A 118 -13.31 20.44 15.43
N GLU A 119 -12.78 19.58 16.29
CA GLU A 119 -11.75 18.62 15.94
C GLU A 119 -12.40 17.37 15.38
N HIS A 120 -11.84 16.86 14.29
CA HIS A 120 -12.26 15.65 13.61
C HIS A 120 -11.08 14.71 13.43
N THR A 121 -11.34 13.41 13.48
CA THR A 121 -10.32 12.38 13.30
C THR A 121 -10.71 11.44 12.17
N MET A 122 -9.84 11.31 11.17
CA MET A 122 -9.97 10.31 10.12
C MET A 122 -8.98 9.17 10.38
N GLU A 123 -9.46 7.95 10.27
CA GLU A 123 -8.67 6.72 10.34
C GLU A 123 -8.79 5.95 9.03
N TYR A 124 -7.72 5.27 8.63
CA TYR A 124 -7.71 4.49 7.40
C TYR A 124 -6.79 3.28 7.53
N SER A 125 -7.11 2.23 6.76
CA SER A 125 -6.25 1.07 6.59
C SER A 125 -6.41 0.48 5.19
N LEU A 126 -5.32 0.03 4.58
CA LEU A 126 -5.29 -0.61 3.27
C LEU A 126 -4.25 -1.73 3.26
N SER A 127 -4.53 -2.80 2.53
CA SER A 127 -3.54 -3.85 2.25
C SER A 127 -3.13 -3.91 0.78
N ASP A 128 -1.93 -4.43 0.56
CA ASP A 128 -1.45 -4.82 -0.77
C ASP A 128 -2.00 -6.19 -1.19
N GLN A 129 -1.62 -6.67 -2.38
CA GLN A 129 -2.07 -7.98 -2.88
C GLN A 129 -1.40 -9.16 -2.18
N ALA A 130 -0.27 -8.94 -1.50
CA ALA A 130 0.43 -9.95 -0.72
C ALA A 130 -0.11 -10.09 0.72
N GLY A 131 -0.99 -9.18 1.14
CA GLY A 131 -1.62 -9.15 2.46
C GLY A 131 -0.89 -8.28 3.48
N ASN A 132 0.16 -7.54 3.09
CA ASN A 132 0.80 -6.57 3.96
C ASN A 132 -0.07 -5.32 4.08
N GLN A 133 -0.09 -4.70 5.27
CA GLN A 133 -1.05 -3.64 5.60
C GLN A 133 -0.36 -2.34 6.00
N VAL A 134 -0.96 -1.21 5.61
CA VAL A 134 -0.66 0.12 6.13
C VAL A 134 -1.91 0.76 6.72
N SER A 135 -1.75 1.35 7.89
CA SER A 135 -2.83 2.08 8.58
C SER A 135 -2.34 3.41 9.12
N GLY A 136 -3.25 4.35 9.32
CA GLY A 136 -2.94 5.64 9.91
C GLY A 136 -4.15 6.38 10.44
N SER A 137 -3.88 7.45 11.18
CA SER A 137 -4.88 8.37 11.70
C SER A 137 -4.39 9.80 11.56
N THR A 138 -5.30 10.69 11.19
CA THR A 138 -5.06 12.14 11.06
C THR A 138 -6.14 12.91 11.79
N THR A 139 -5.73 13.88 12.58
CA THR A 139 -6.62 14.79 13.30
C THR A 139 -6.52 16.16 12.67
N PHE A 140 -7.65 16.81 12.42
CA PHE A 140 -7.74 18.13 11.81
C PHE A 140 -8.89 18.93 12.43
N ARG A 141 -8.85 20.25 12.27
CA ARG A 141 -9.85 21.15 12.83
C ARG A 141 -10.65 21.85 11.75
N VAL A 142 -11.95 21.94 11.95
CA VAL A 142 -12.90 22.68 11.11
C VAL A 142 -13.41 23.90 11.90
N ASN A 143 -13.40 25.07 11.26
CA ASN A 143 -13.92 26.33 11.81
C ASN A 143 -14.99 26.96 10.91
#